data_AF-Q31SQ8-F1
#
_entry.id   AF-Q31SQ8-F1
#
_cell.length_a   1.000
_cell.length_b   1.000
_cell.length_c   1.000
_cell.angle_alpha   90.00
_cell.angle_beta   90.00
_cell.angle_gamma   90.00
#
_symmetry.space_group_name_H-M   'P 1'
#
loop_
_entity.id
_entity.type
_entity.pdbx_description
1 polymer ?
#
loop_
_entity_poly.entity_id
_entity_poly.type
_entity_poly.pdbx_seq_one_letter_code
_entity_poly.pdbx_strand_id
1 'polypeptide(L)'
;MAETLGEQYDPVLPSPLRQSSARKPLPASLPRETRVIRPEEECCPACGGELSSLGCDVSEQLELISSAFKVIETQRPKLACCRCDHIVQAPVPSKPIARSYAGAGLLAHVVAGKYAGYLPLYRQSEI
;
A
#
# COMPACT_ATOMS: atom_id res chain seq x y z
N MET A 1 66.92 8.24 -7.32
CA MET A 1 65.86 9.08 -6.73
C MET A 1 64.73 9.13 -7.74
N ALA A 2 63.59 8.52 -7.44
CA ALA A 2 62.36 8.64 -8.21
C ALA A 2 61.21 8.45 -7.21
N GLU A 3 60.70 9.58 -6.72
CA GLU A 3 59.54 9.67 -5.84
C GLU A 3 58.28 9.45 -6.70
N THR A 4 57.56 8.35 -6.47
CA THR A 4 56.24 8.13 -7.10
C THR A 4 55.17 8.74 -6.21
N LEU A 5 54.52 9.75 -6.79
CA LEU A 5 53.45 10.58 -6.25
C LEU A 5 52.32 9.77 -5.61
N GLY A 6 51.86 10.27 -4.46
CA GLY A 6 50.82 9.70 -3.63
C GLY A 6 49.48 9.51 -4.36
N GLU A 7 48.92 8.33 -4.15
CA GLU A 7 47.60 7.93 -4.60
C GLU A 7 46.53 8.80 -3.90
N GLN A 8 45.86 9.65 -4.65
CA GLN A 8 44.76 10.47 -4.15
C GLN A 8 43.51 9.61 -3.99
N TYR A 9 43.02 9.50 -2.76
CA TYR A 9 41.72 8.90 -2.46
C TYR A 9 40.62 9.94 -2.70
N ASP A 10 39.87 9.77 -3.79
CA ASP A 10 38.61 10.46 -4.01
C ASP A 10 37.52 9.85 -3.11
N PRO A 11 36.86 10.62 -2.24
CA PRO A 11 35.79 10.09 -1.43
C PRO A 11 34.59 9.76 -2.33
N VAL A 12 34.15 8.50 -2.27
CA VAL A 12 32.93 8.02 -2.93
C VAL A 12 31.74 8.87 -2.46
N LEU A 13 31.20 9.69 -3.36
CA LEU A 13 29.97 10.43 -3.11
C LEU A 13 28.82 9.46 -2.82
N PRO A 14 28.00 9.71 -1.78
CA PRO A 14 26.90 8.82 -1.44
C PRO A 14 25.93 8.72 -2.61
N SER A 15 25.70 7.49 -3.07
CA SER A 15 24.69 7.18 -4.10
C SER A 15 23.35 7.81 -3.73
N PRO A 16 22.60 8.41 -4.69
CA PRO A 16 21.34 9.05 -4.39
C PRO A 16 20.42 8.07 -3.67
N LEU A 17 19.80 8.54 -2.57
CA LEU A 17 18.81 7.79 -1.81
C LEU A 17 17.85 7.15 -2.80
N ARG A 18 17.82 5.81 -2.80
CA ARG A 18 17.07 4.98 -3.74
C ARG A 18 15.64 5.51 -3.77
N GLN A 19 15.29 6.28 -4.81
CA GLN A 19 13.94 6.80 -5.00
C GLN A 19 13.05 5.57 -5.01
N SER A 20 12.22 5.39 -3.99
CA SER A 20 11.29 4.27 -3.98
C SER A 20 10.40 4.46 -5.18
N SER A 21 10.57 3.67 -6.24
CA SER A 21 9.66 3.74 -7.38
C SER A 21 8.28 3.48 -6.81
N ALA A 22 7.42 4.51 -6.82
CA ALA A 22 6.02 4.32 -6.49
C ALA A 22 5.52 3.18 -7.37
N ARG A 23 4.88 2.18 -6.75
CA ARG A 23 4.41 1.05 -7.54
C ARG A 23 3.36 1.55 -8.53
N LYS A 24 3.40 0.97 -9.74
CA LYS A 24 2.43 1.31 -10.78
C LYS A 24 1.02 0.95 -10.28
N PRO A 25 0.02 1.82 -10.51
CA PRO A 25 -1.36 1.52 -10.14
C PRO A 25 -1.86 0.27 -10.87
N LEU A 26 -2.88 -0.38 -10.30
CA LEU A 26 -3.47 -1.55 -10.95
C LEU A 26 -4.20 -1.15 -12.24
N PRO A 27 -4.25 -2.04 -13.25
CA PRO A 27 -4.88 -1.74 -14.54
C PRO A 27 -6.31 -1.22 -14.39
N ALA A 28 -6.67 -0.20 -15.18
CA ALA A 28 -7.99 0.40 -15.13
C ALA A 28 -9.12 -0.54 -15.58
N SER A 29 -8.80 -1.57 -16.38
CA SER A 29 -9.73 -2.56 -16.92
C SER A 29 -10.28 -3.54 -15.89
N LEU A 30 -9.65 -3.68 -14.72
CA LEU A 30 -10.10 -4.61 -13.69
C LEU A 30 -11.34 -4.06 -12.96
N PRO A 31 -12.31 -4.92 -12.60
CA PRO A 31 -13.48 -4.49 -11.86
C PRO A 31 -13.06 -4.00 -10.46
N ARG A 32 -13.58 -2.83 -10.06
CA ARG A 32 -13.30 -2.19 -8.77
C ARG A 32 -14.48 -2.34 -7.80
N GLU A 33 -14.18 -2.61 -6.54
CA GLU A 33 -15.11 -2.49 -5.41
C GLU A 33 -14.58 -1.44 -4.44
N THR A 34 -15.35 -0.38 -4.23
CA THR A 34 -15.00 0.65 -3.25
C THR A 34 -15.55 0.28 -1.88
N ARG A 35 -14.68 0.24 -0.88
CA ARG A 35 -15.01 0.05 0.54
C ARG A 35 -14.60 1.28 1.32
N VAL A 36 -15.57 1.99 1.88
CA VAL A 36 -15.33 3.18 2.69
C VAL A 36 -15.29 2.78 4.17
N ILE A 37 -14.15 2.99 4.83
CA ILE A 37 -13.98 2.75 6.26
C ILE A 37 -13.97 4.10 6.97
N ARG A 38 -15.11 4.47 7.55
CA ARG A 38 -15.26 5.72 8.33
C ARG A 38 -14.66 5.54 9.72
N PRO A 39 -14.13 6.63 10.33
CA PRO A 39 -13.77 6.61 11.74
C PRO A 39 -15.00 6.29 12.61
N GLU A 40 -14.76 5.68 13.76
CA GLU A 40 -15.81 5.31 14.72
C GLU A 40 -16.34 6.54 15.47
N GLU A 41 -15.50 7.57 15.60
CA GLU A 41 -15.83 8.80 16.29
C GLU A 41 -16.69 9.72 15.41
N GLU A 42 -17.91 9.99 15.85
CA GLU A 42 -18.81 10.96 15.20
C GLU A 42 -18.50 12.41 15.61
N CYS A 43 -17.80 12.60 16.73
CA CYS A 43 -17.42 13.89 17.29
C CYS A 43 -15.93 13.93 17.61
N CYS A 44 -15.36 15.13 17.68
CA CYS A 44 -13.94 15.27 18.01
C CYS A 44 -13.62 14.72 19.42
N PRO A 45 -12.69 13.76 19.56
CA PRO A 45 -12.34 13.19 20.87
C PRO A 45 -11.67 14.18 21.81
N ALA A 46 -11.12 15.28 21.29
CA ALA A 46 -10.42 16.30 22.09
C ALA A 46 -11.36 17.40 22.63
N CYS A 47 -12.39 17.80 21.88
CA CYS A 47 -13.21 18.98 22.23
C CYS A 47 -14.72 18.80 22.02
N GLY A 48 -15.18 17.65 21.53
CA GLY A 48 -16.59 17.37 21.23
C GLY A 48 -17.18 18.19 20.07
N GLY A 49 -16.34 18.88 19.29
CA GLY A 49 -16.78 19.65 18.12
C GLY A 49 -17.16 18.77 16.92
N GLU A 50 -17.88 19.37 15.98
CA GLU A 50 -18.25 18.75 14.71
C GLU A 50 -17.04 18.45 13.82
N LEU A 51 -17.16 17.37 13.06
CA LEU A 51 -16.13 16.86 12.16
C LEU A 51 -16.51 17.14 10.70
N SER A 52 -15.58 17.72 9.95
CA SER A 52 -15.71 18.01 8.52
C SER A 52 -14.75 17.14 7.70
N SER A 53 -15.11 16.83 6.45
CA SER A 53 -14.25 16.05 5.56
C SER A 53 -13.03 16.87 5.09
N LEU A 54 -11.81 16.38 5.36
CA LEU A 54 -10.57 17.01 4.91
C LEU A 54 -10.03 16.39 3.61
N GLY A 55 -10.22 15.08 3.44
CA GLY A 55 -9.73 14.33 2.27
C GLY A 55 -9.85 12.83 2.49
N CYS A 56 -9.44 12.02 1.50
CA CYS A 56 -9.51 10.56 1.59
C CYS A 56 -8.14 9.93 1.31
N ASP A 57 -7.74 8.98 2.15
CA ASP A 57 -6.63 8.09 1.88
C ASP A 57 -7.16 6.87 1.10
N VAL A 58 -6.62 6.61 -0.08
CA VAL A 58 -7.08 5.54 -0.97
C VAL A 58 -5.99 4.49 -1.08
N SER A 59 -6.35 3.22 -0.84
CA SER A 59 -5.42 2.11 -1.05
C SER A 59 -6.08 1.01 -1.87
N GLU A 60 -5.37 0.55 -2.90
CA GLU A 60 -5.83 -0.53 -3.78
C GLU A 60 -5.28 -1.88 -3.29
N GLN A 61 -6.08 -2.94 -3.42
CA GLN A 61 -5.67 -4.33 -3.25
C GLN A 61 -6.26 -5.19 -4.36
N LEU A 62 -5.46 -6.11 -4.91
CA LEU A 62 -5.90 -7.11 -5.86
C LEU A 62 -6.32 -8.38 -5.11
N GLU A 63 -7.60 -8.70 -5.18
CA GLU A 63 -8.20 -9.91 -4.61
C GLU A 63 -8.66 -10.87 -5.71
N LEU A 64 -8.68 -12.15 -5.37
CA LEU A 64 -9.29 -13.20 -6.20
C LEU A 64 -10.61 -13.61 -5.54
N ILE A 65 -11.74 -13.17 -6.12
CA ILE A 65 -13.09 -13.42 -5.59
C ILE A 65 -13.87 -14.21 -6.64
N SER A 66 -14.39 -15.38 -6.26
CA SER A 66 -15.18 -16.23 -7.17
C SER A 66 -14.48 -16.48 -8.51
N SER A 67 -13.19 -16.82 -8.48
CA SER A 67 -12.32 -17.04 -9.65
C SER A 67 -12.10 -15.83 -10.58
N ALA A 68 -12.47 -14.62 -10.17
CA ALA A 68 -12.20 -13.39 -10.91
C ALA A 68 -11.29 -12.44 -10.11
N PHE A 69 -10.37 -11.77 -10.81
CA PHE A 69 -9.57 -10.72 -10.21
C PHE A 69 -10.41 -9.46 -10.00
N LYS A 70 -10.38 -8.92 -8.79
CA LYS A 70 -11.08 -7.70 -8.42
C LYS A 70 -10.14 -6.78 -7.67
N VAL A 71 -10.22 -5.48 -7.96
CA VAL A 71 -9.51 -4.47 -7.19
C VAL A 71 -10.43 -4.00 -6.07
N ILE A 72 -10.03 -4.23 -4.82
CA ILE A 72 -10.68 -3.67 -3.64
C ILE A 72 -10.01 -2.33 -3.33
N GLU A 73 -10.72 -1.25 -3.57
CA GLU A 73 -10.30 0.10 -3.24
C GLU A 73 -10.82 0.44 -1.85
N THR A 74 -9.90 0.57 -0.89
CA THR A 74 -10.25 0.99 0.46
C THR A 74 -10.06 2.49 0.60
N GLN A 75 -11.14 3.21 0.86
CA GLN A 75 -11.15 4.65 1.12
C GLN A 75 -11.28 4.91 2.62
N ARG A 76 -10.31 5.62 3.19
CA ARG A 76 -10.29 6.05 4.60
C ARG A 76 -10.41 7.56 4.66
N PRO A 77 -11.64 8.12 4.75
CA PRO A 77 -11.84 9.55 4.91
C PRO A 77 -11.15 10.06 6.16
N LYS A 78 -10.44 11.18 6.00
CA LYS A 78 -9.86 11.99 7.06
C LYS A 78 -10.89 13.05 7.41
N LEU A 79 -11.30 13.06 8.66
CA LEU A 79 -12.17 14.08 9.21
C LEU A 79 -11.35 15.04 10.05
N ALA A 80 -11.63 16.34 9.99
CA ALA A 80 -10.98 17.37 10.78
C ALA A 80 -12.03 18.13 11.61
N CYS A 81 -11.72 18.38 12.88
CA CYS A 81 -12.58 19.15 13.76
C CYS A 81 -12.53 20.63 13.41
N CYS A 82 -13.70 21.27 13.24
CA CYS A 82 -13.80 22.69 12.90
C CYS A 82 -13.36 23.65 14.03
N ARG A 83 -13.17 23.16 15.26
CA ARG A 83 -12.83 24.01 16.43
C ARG A 83 -11.37 23.94 16.85
N CYS A 84 -10.72 22.80 16.69
CA CYS A 84 -9.38 22.54 17.22
C CYS A 84 -8.45 21.86 16.21
N ASP A 85 -8.88 21.74 14.95
CA ASP A 85 -8.12 21.13 13.84
C ASP A 85 -7.61 19.70 14.10
N HIS A 86 -8.18 19.00 15.09
CA HIS A 86 -7.86 17.61 15.35
C HIS A 86 -8.36 16.71 14.22
N ILE A 87 -7.46 15.87 13.69
CA ILE A 87 -7.74 14.98 12.56
C ILE A 87 -8.04 13.58 13.08
N VAL A 88 -9.21 13.07 12.72
CA VAL A 88 -9.67 11.71 13.02
C VAL A 88 -9.69 10.91 11.71
N GLN A 89 -9.15 9.70 11.75
CA GLN A 89 -9.16 8.77 10.63
C GLN A 89 -9.26 7.35 11.14
N ALA A 90 -10.07 6.50 10.48
CA ALA A 90 -10.13 5.07 10.78
C ALA A 90 -8.73 4.44 10.69
N PRO A 91 -8.38 3.43 11.52
CA PRO A 91 -7.09 2.76 11.45
C PRO A 91 -6.83 2.09 10.09
N VAL A 92 -5.56 1.87 9.75
CA VAL A 92 -5.18 1.15 8.53
C VAL A 92 -5.60 -0.32 8.68
N PRO A 93 -6.37 -0.89 7.74
CA PRO A 93 -6.72 -2.31 7.81
C PRO A 93 -5.46 -3.17 7.69
N SER A 94 -5.40 -4.24 8.47
CA SER A 94 -4.29 -5.20 8.41
C SER A 94 -4.22 -5.86 7.04
N LYS A 95 -3.01 -5.91 6.47
CA LYS A 95 -2.72 -6.61 5.21
C LYS A 95 -1.79 -7.79 5.49
N PRO A 96 -1.95 -8.94 4.81
CA PRO A 96 -1.04 -10.09 5.00
C PRO A 96 0.43 -9.74 4.74
N ILE A 97 0.67 -8.90 3.74
CA ILE A 97 2.00 -8.36 3.43
C ILE A 97 1.92 -6.84 3.42
N ALA A 98 2.73 -6.20 4.27
CA ALA A 98 2.76 -4.75 4.39
C ALA A 98 3.11 -4.09 3.05
N ARG A 99 2.39 -3.00 2.74
CA ARG A 99 2.49 -2.23 1.49
C ARG A 99 2.13 -3.00 0.23
N SER A 100 1.89 -4.31 0.22
CA SER A 100 1.58 -5.12 -0.97
C SER A 100 0.24 -4.75 -1.62
N TYR A 101 0.13 -4.96 -2.94
CA TYR A 101 -1.17 -4.99 -3.61
C TYR A 101 -1.87 -6.32 -3.44
N ALA A 102 -1.14 -7.41 -3.17
CA ALA A 102 -1.75 -8.73 -3.06
C ALA A 102 -2.67 -8.82 -1.84
N GLY A 103 -3.95 -9.07 -2.12
CA GLY A 103 -4.95 -9.42 -1.13
C GLY A 103 -4.78 -10.83 -0.58
N ALA A 104 -5.57 -11.17 0.42
CA ALA A 104 -5.49 -12.47 1.09
C ALA A 104 -5.90 -13.62 0.17
N GLY A 105 -6.94 -13.44 -0.65
CA GLY A 105 -7.42 -14.44 -1.60
C GLY A 105 -6.42 -14.71 -2.71
N LEU A 106 -5.75 -13.66 -3.22
CA LEU A 106 -4.68 -13.82 -4.21
C LEU A 106 -3.51 -14.62 -3.64
N LEU A 107 -3.05 -14.25 -2.44
CA LEU A 107 -1.94 -14.95 -1.79
C LEU A 107 -2.29 -16.40 -1.47
N ALA A 108 -3.52 -16.66 -1.00
CA ALA A 108 -4.00 -18.01 -0.77
C ALA A 108 -3.99 -18.84 -2.06
N HIS A 109 -4.41 -18.26 -3.20
CA HIS A 109 -4.37 -18.95 -4.49
C HIS A 109 -2.94 -19.33 -4.90
N VAL A 110 -1.99 -18.39 -4.81
CA VAL A 110 -0.58 -18.63 -5.16
C VAL A 110 0.05 -19.72 -4.27
N VAL A 111 -0.18 -19.63 -2.96
CA VAL A 111 0.34 -20.60 -1.98
C VAL A 111 -0.28 -21.99 -2.20
N ALA A 112 -1.60 -22.06 -2.37
CA ALA A 112 -2.29 -23.32 -2.65
C ALA A 112 -1.83 -23.94 -3.97
N GLY A 113 -1.71 -23.14 -5.04
CA GLY A 113 -1.17 -23.57 -6.31
C GLY A 113 0.24 -24.15 -6.17
N LYS A 114 1.12 -23.49 -5.41
CA LYS A 114 2.51 -23.91 -5.26
C LYS A 114 2.64 -25.20 -4.46
N TYR A 115 1.97 -25.29 -3.32
CA TYR A 115 2.22 -26.35 -2.34
C TYR A 115 1.19 -27.48 -2.38
N ALA A 116 -0.09 -27.21 -2.66
CA ALA A 116 -1.11 -28.24 -2.78
C ALA A 116 -1.29 -28.69 -4.23
N GLY A 117 -1.22 -27.77 -5.18
CA GLY A 117 -1.37 -28.04 -6.62
C GLY A 117 -0.07 -28.39 -7.35
N TYR A 118 1.08 -28.35 -6.66
CA TYR A 118 2.42 -28.56 -7.24
C TYR A 118 2.68 -27.77 -8.53
N LEU A 119 2.02 -26.61 -8.65
CA LEU A 119 2.10 -25.75 -9.82
C LEU A 119 3.31 -24.82 -9.62
N PRO A 120 4.38 -24.95 -10.41
CA PRO A 120 5.56 -24.11 -10.24
C PRO A 120 5.21 -22.64 -10.54
N LEU A 121 5.89 -21.72 -9.87
CA LEU A 121 5.54 -20.28 -9.91
C LEU A 121 5.62 -19.69 -11.33
N TYR A 122 6.54 -20.15 -12.18
CA TYR A 122 6.63 -19.68 -13.57
C TYR A 122 5.37 -20.05 -14.38
N ARG A 123 4.77 -21.22 -14.10
CA ARG A 123 3.53 -21.64 -14.77
C ARG A 123 2.32 -20.91 -14.18
N GLN A 124 2.34 -20.60 -12.89
CA GLN A 124 1.29 -19.78 -12.27
C GLN A 124 1.26 -18.36 -12.83
N SER A 125 2.42 -17.78 -13.18
CA SER A 125 2.47 -16.42 -13.72
C SER A 125 1.93 -16.29 -15.16
N GLU A 126 1.66 -17.41 -15.83
CA GLU A 126 1.07 -17.44 -17.18
C GLU A 126 -0.47 -17.46 -17.17
N ILE A 127 -1.08 -17.59 -15.98
CA ILE A 127 -2.54 -17.57 -15.75
C ILE A 127 -3.01 -16.13 -15.54
#